data_AF-A0A831XK15-F1
#
_entry.id   AF-A0A831XK15-F1
#
_cell.length_a   1.000
_cell.length_b   1.000
_cell.length_c   1.000
_cell.angle_alpha   90.00
_cell.angle_beta   90.00
_cell.angle_gamma   90.00
#
_symmetry.space_group_name_H-M   'P 1'
#
loop_
_entity.id
_entity.type
_entity.pdbx_description
1 polymer ?
#
loop_
_entity_poly.entity_id
_entity_poly.type
_entity_poly.pdbx_seq_one_letter_code
_entity_poly.pdbx_strand_id
1 'polypeptide(L)'
;AWSLIPRYGLLGCGIGASDTAIQAAADPEKLAGTTLHSVPFKCLIEMGVAGLAAYLWFWAQAFRVVWRRLAASPDPETCRLGHAYLGVFLGCFLMLAVQPFALLSIFPFVFGLAFGPIAARDRAGEPIMRRRIVPAAATVLAGVVLPSMALYHVEAARVDRFADTLDAGPAAERSGDWPRACVAYEQAYAIAQSGHSTCFGNRTLADLPHFDILQQVAELDVLYSQIGITSEGVAPRTACLYGLGRVCHAQGRFDEAAERLEDALDLAPGFCEARFALAETYWAVGRFNDAVEAYSRAADCSPRAERTEARIAQLAEMQDPRARLEAARLLRQQGRWPEVVEIAQALVDIDSPPAQACFLLGVAEEIDGHPEAAREQYRHAAELVPTHYRAAQRLEALGSP
;
A
#
# COMPACT_ATOMS: atom_id res chain seq x y z
N ALA A 1 -16.19 -0.80 31.86
CA ALA A 1 -16.10 -0.62 30.40
C ALA A 1 -15.70 0.82 30.04
N TRP A 2 -16.52 1.83 30.39
CA TRP A 2 -16.25 3.23 29.99
C TRP A 2 -15.08 3.90 30.71
N SER A 3 -14.66 3.41 31.88
CA SER A 3 -13.51 3.91 32.63
C SER A 3 -12.15 3.45 32.11
N LEU A 4 -12.10 2.54 31.14
CA LEU A 4 -10.86 2.00 30.57
C LEU A 4 -10.39 2.77 29.32
N ILE A 5 -11.29 3.55 28.71
CA ILE A 5 -11.07 4.24 27.42
C ILE A 5 -9.91 5.25 27.47
N PRO A 6 -9.74 6.07 28.53
CA PRO A 6 -8.63 7.03 28.57
C PRO A 6 -7.27 6.41 28.86
N ARG A 7 -7.23 5.17 29.40
CA ARG A 7 -6.01 4.56 29.94
C ARG A 7 -5.19 3.79 28.90
N TYR A 8 -5.80 3.48 27.75
CA TYR A 8 -5.19 2.69 26.67
C TYR A 8 -5.16 3.40 25.31
N GLY A 9 -5.51 4.70 25.24
CA GLY A 9 -5.37 5.47 24.00
C GLY A 9 -6.08 4.85 22.80
N LEU A 10 -7.30 4.31 22.99
CA LEU A 10 -8.04 3.60 21.96
C LEU A 10 -8.74 4.58 21.00
N LEU A 11 -7.97 5.15 20.08
CA LEU A 11 -8.46 5.69 18.82
C LEU A 11 -8.11 4.69 17.71
N GLY A 12 -9.08 3.83 17.36
CA GLY A 12 -9.25 3.27 16.02
C GLY A 12 -8.17 2.36 15.40
N CYS A 13 -6.99 2.20 15.99
CA CYS A 13 -5.86 1.56 15.33
C CYS A 13 -5.36 0.39 16.19
N GLY A 14 -5.18 -0.78 15.58
CA GLY A 14 -4.71 -1.98 16.28
C GLY A 14 -3.34 -1.74 16.94
N ILE A 15 -2.98 -2.60 17.90
CA ILE A 15 -1.65 -2.59 18.51
C ILE A 15 -0.62 -2.80 17.38
N GLY A 16 0.21 -1.78 17.11
CA GLY A 16 1.23 -1.79 16.04
C GLY A 16 0.97 -0.86 14.84
N ALA A 17 -0.11 -0.07 14.85
CA ALA A 17 -0.35 0.91 13.79
C ALA A 17 0.66 2.08 13.83
N SER A 18 1.12 2.51 12.66
CA SER A 18 1.98 3.68 12.51
C SER A 18 1.28 4.98 12.95
N ASP A 19 2.05 5.97 13.37
CA ASP A 19 1.51 7.29 13.77
C ASP A 19 0.72 7.97 12.63
N THR A 20 1.06 7.67 11.38
CA THR A 20 0.33 8.11 10.18
C THR A 20 -1.06 7.48 10.08
N ALA A 21 -1.20 6.19 10.39
CA ALA A 21 -2.49 5.50 10.44
C ALA A 21 -3.39 6.04 11.57
N ILE A 22 -2.79 6.38 12.71
CA ILE A 22 -3.49 7.00 13.85
C ILE A 22 -4.00 8.40 13.50
N GLN A 23 -3.19 9.22 12.83
CA GLN A 23 -3.59 10.55 12.38
C GLN A 23 -4.65 10.51 11.26
N ALA A 24 -4.56 9.55 10.33
CA ALA A 24 -5.56 9.36 9.28
C ALA A 24 -6.92 8.90 9.82
N ALA A 25 -6.94 8.11 10.91
CA ALA A 25 -8.15 7.70 11.61
C ALA A 25 -8.77 8.83 12.47
N ALA A 26 -7.99 9.87 12.79
CA ALA A 26 -8.45 11.04 13.56
C ALA A 26 -9.06 12.14 12.69
N ASP A 27 -9.00 12.03 11.36
CA ASP A 27 -9.59 12.97 10.41
C ASP A 27 -11.14 12.88 10.44
N PRO A 28 -11.85 13.93 10.90
CA PRO A 28 -13.31 13.92 11.03
C PRO A 28 -14.05 13.70 9.70
N GLU A 29 -13.45 14.09 8.57
CA GLU A 29 -14.05 13.89 7.24
C GLU A 29 -13.93 12.44 6.78
N LYS A 30 -12.85 11.73 7.17
CA LYS A 30 -12.72 10.28 6.97
C LYS A 30 -13.56 9.47 7.97
N LEU A 31 -13.74 9.99 9.18
CA LEU A 31 -14.58 9.38 10.21
C LEU A 31 -16.06 9.36 9.80
N ALA A 32 -16.54 10.39 9.07
CA ALA A 32 -17.93 10.48 8.60
C ALA A 32 -18.34 9.35 7.62
N GLY A 33 -17.37 8.64 7.03
CA GLY A 33 -17.60 7.46 6.19
C GLY A 33 -17.54 6.11 6.91
N THR A 34 -17.11 6.08 8.18
CA THR A 34 -17.03 4.84 8.97
C THR A 34 -18.20 4.78 9.94
N THR A 35 -19.15 3.89 9.65
CA THR A 35 -20.34 3.68 10.47
C THR A 35 -19.97 3.45 11.94
N LEU A 36 -20.37 4.39 12.82
CA LEU A 36 -20.29 4.36 14.29
C LEU A 36 -20.83 3.07 14.97
N HIS A 37 -21.38 2.13 14.20
CA HIS A 37 -22.06 0.93 14.69
C HIS A 37 -21.15 -0.27 14.99
N SER A 38 -19.85 -0.24 14.65
CA SER A 38 -18.95 -1.40 14.77
C SER A 38 -17.99 -1.40 15.97
N VAL A 39 -17.75 -0.25 16.63
CA VAL A 39 -16.71 -0.12 17.68
C VAL A 39 -16.93 -0.98 18.93
N PRO A 40 -18.14 -1.05 19.53
CA PRO A 40 -18.38 -1.89 20.71
C PRO A 40 -18.28 -3.39 20.42
N PHE A 41 -18.54 -3.78 19.17
CA PHE A 41 -18.52 -5.17 18.72
C PHE A 41 -17.10 -5.64 18.38
N LYS A 42 -16.28 -4.74 17.79
CA LYS A 42 -14.84 -4.92 17.63
C LYS A 42 -14.15 -5.24 18.97
N CYS A 43 -14.50 -4.53 20.04
CA CYS A 43 -13.99 -4.84 21.39
C CYS A 43 -14.41 -6.21 21.93
N LEU A 44 -15.59 -6.75 21.54
CA LEU A 44 -16.03 -8.08 21.96
C LEU A 44 -15.27 -9.19 21.22
N ILE A 45 -14.93 -9.00 19.96
CA ILE A 45 -14.15 -9.97 19.17
C ILE A 45 -12.69 -10.02 19.65
N GLU A 46 -12.08 -8.88 19.92
CA GLU A 46 -10.70 -8.80 20.45
C GLU A 46 -10.56 -9.42 21.85
N MET A 47 -11.66 -9.54 22.61
CA MET A 47 -11.71 -10.25 23.90
C MET A 47 -11.89 -11.78 23.76
N GLY A 48 -11.93 -12.32 22.53
CA GLY A 48 -12.03 -13.76 22.25
C GLY A 48 -13.26 -14.42 22.87
N VAL A 49 -13.08 -15.60 23.46
CA VAL A 49 -14.17 -16.42 24.07
C VAL A 49 -14.95 -15.64 25.13
N ALA A 50 -14.29 -14.75 25.88
CA ALA A 50 -14.93 -13.95 26.93
C ALA A 50 -15.88 -12.89 26.36
N GLY A 51 -15.53 -12.29 25.22
CA GLY A 51 -16.41 -11.33 24.55
C GLY A 51 -17.60 -12.01 23.87
N LEU A 52 -17.40 -13.18 23.24
CA LEU A 52 -18.51 -13.98 22.71
C LEU A 52 -19.50 -14.39 23.82
N ALA A 53 -18.98 -14.81 24.99
CA ALA A 53 -19.80 -15.15 26.15
C ALA A 53 -20.58 -13.94 26.68
N ALA A 54 -19.95 -12.76 26.77
CA ALA A 54 -20.61 -11.52 27.19
C ALA A 54 -21.71 -11.08 26.20
N TYR A 55 -21.47 -11.22 24.91
CA TYR A 55 -22.43 -10.91 23.85
C TYR A 55 -23.66 -11.81 23.90
N LEU A 56 -23.46 -13.13 23.95
CA LEU A 56 -24.54 -14.11 24.07
C LEU A 56 -25.31 -13.92 25.39
N TRP A 57 -24.60 -13.60 26.48
CA TRP A 57 -25.23 -13.30 27.76
C TRP A 57 -26.12 -12.05 27.70
N PHE A 58 -25.64 -10.95 27.11
CA PHE A 58 -26.41 -9.72 26.96
C PHE A 58 -27.71 -9.97 26.20
N TRP A 59 -27.63 -10.63 25.05
CA TRP A 59 -28.81 -10.93 24.23
C TRP A 59 -29.76 -11.92 24.89
N ALA A 60 -29.24 -12.91 25.62
CA ALA A 60 -30.07 -13.81 26.42
C ALA A 60 -30.83 -13.05 27.52
N GLN A 61 -30.23 -12.04 28.16
CA GLN A 61 -30.92 -11.21 29.14
C GLN A 61 -31.97 -10.30 28.50
N ALA A 62 -31.61 -9.63 27.39
CA ALA A 62 -32.52 -8.80 26.62
C ALA A 62 -33.75 -9.60 26.16
N PHE A 63 -33.55 -10.78 25.58
CA PHE A 63 -34.62 -11.71 25.20
C PHE A 63 -35.49 -12.11 26.40
N ARG A 64 -34.88 -12.50 27.52
CA ARG A 64 -35.63 -12.88 28.73
C ARG A 64 -36.50 -11.75 29.27
N VAL A 65 -36.02 -10.51 29.27
CA VAL A 65 -36.76 -9.34 29.77
C VAL A 65 -37.97 -9.06 28.88
N VAL A 66 -37.78 -9.01 27.56
CA VAL A 66 -38.87 -8.77 26.60
C VAL A 66 -39.88 -9.93 26.64
N TRP A 67 -39.41 -11.17 26.71
CA TRP A 67 -40.29 -12.35 26.79
C TRP A 67 -41.19 -12.32 28.03
N ARG A 68 -40.59 -12.14 29.22
CA ARG A 68 -41.34 -12.21 30.49
C ARG A 68 -42.28 -11.03 30.69
N ARG A 69 -41.89 -9.82 30.26
CA ARG A 69 -42.66 -8.61 30.55
C ARG A 69 -43.66 -8.25 29.47
N LEU A 70 -43.40 -8.64 28.22
CA LEU A 70 -44.22 -8.23 27.09
C LEU A 70 -44.80 -9.45 26.36
N ALA A 71 -43.96 -10.33 25.83
CA ALA A 71 -44.43 -11.39 24.91
C ALA A 71 -45.29 -12.46 25.60
N ALA A 72 -45.09 -12.71 26.88
CA ALA A 72 -45.90 -13.61 27.70
C ALA A 72 -47.04 -12.89 28.45
N SER A 73 -47.33 -11.63 28.13
CA SER A 73 -48.42 -10.89 28.77
C SER A 73 -49.78 -11.50 28.42
N PRO A 74 -50.72 -11.60 29.38
CA PRO A 74 -52.09 -12.03 29.10
C PRO A 74 -52.88 -10.96 28.32
N ASP A 75 -52.44 -9.70 28.32
CA ASP A 75 -53.02 -8.64 27.51
C ASP A 75 -52.64 -8.81 26.03
N PRO A 76 -53.61 -8.98 25.10
CA PRO A 76 -53.33 -9.26 23.71
C PRO A 76 -52.52 -8.18 22.98
N GLU A 77 -52.64 -6.91 23.36
CA GLU A 77 -51.87 -5.81 22.74
C GLU A 77 -50.42 -5.80 23.22
N THR A 78 -50.20 -5.92 24.53
CA THR A 78 -48.87 -6.03 25.14
C THR A 78 -48.14 -7.29 24.68
N CYS A 79 -48.85 -8.41 24.56
CA CYS A 79 -48.33 -9.66 24.00
C CYS A 79 -47.84 -9.47 22.56
N ARG A 80 -48.62 -8.81 21.71
CA ARG A 80 -48.25 -8.51 20.32
C ARG A 80 -47.04 -7.58 20.25
N LEU A 81 -46.99 -6.55 21.08
CA LEU A 81 -45.84 -5.65 21.17
C LEU A 81 -44.56 -6.41 21.60
N GLY A 82 -44.68 -7.34 22.54
CA GLY A 82 -43.56 -8.18 22.96
C GLY A 82 -42.97 -9.01 21.82
N HIS A 83 -43.81 -9.66 21.02
CA HIS A 83 -43.35 -10.40 19.84
C HIS A 83 -42.68 -9.50 18.78
N ALA A 84 -43.12 -8.24 18.64
CA ALA A 84 -42.47 -7.24 17.80
C ALA A 84 -41.03 -6.97 18.22
N TYR A 85 -40.84 -6.67 19.50
CA TYR A 85 -39.54 -6.37 20.07
C TYR A 85 -38.61 -7.58 19.97
N LEU A 86 -39.13 -8.80 20.19
CA LEU A 86 -38.34 -10.02 20.00
C LEU A 86 -37.87 -10.17 18.54
N GLY A 87 -38.71 -9.83 17.56
CA GLY A 87 -38.32 -9.85 16.16
C GLY A 87 -37.22 -8.84 15.83
N VAL A 88 -37.36 -7.59 16.30
CA VAL A 88 -36.33 -6.55 16.13
C VAL A 88 -35.03 -6.95 16.83
N PHE A 89 -35.11 -7.51 18.04
CA PHE A 89 -33.94 -7.94 18.81
C PHE A 89 -33.22 -9.10 18.13
N LEU A 90 -33.95 -10.07 17.58
CA LEU A 90 -33.37 -11.14 16.78
C LEU A 90 -32.68 -10.59 15.52
N GLY A 91 -33.30 -9.62 14.84
CA GLY A 91 -32.70 -8.93 13.70
C GLY A 91 -31.38 -8.22 14.05
N CYS A 92 -31.36 -7.47 15.15
CA CYS A 92 -30.15 -6.79 15.63
C CYS A 92 -29.07 -7.77 16.11
N PHE A 93 -29.45 -8.89 16.74
CA PHE A 93 -28.54 -9.96 17.16
C PHE A 93 -27.82 -10.58 15.95
N LEU A 94 -28.58 -10.89 14.89
CA LEU A 94 -28.04 -11.46 13.65
C LEU A 94 -27.19 -10.44 12.88
N MET A 95 -27.59 -9.16 12.87
CA MET A 95 -26.84 -8.07 12.22
C MET A 95 -25.43 -7.88 12.82
N LEU A 96 -25.32 -8.00 14.15
CA LEU A 96 -24.05 -7.83 14.84
C LEU A 96 -23.21 -9.12 14.81
N ALA A 97 -23.82 -10.30 14.83
CA ALA A 97 -23.11 -11.58 14.73
C ALA A 97 -22.49 -11.85 13.35
N VAL A 98 -22.88 -11.09 12.32
CA VAL A 98 -22.42 -11.25 10.93
C VAL A 98 -21.90 -9.90 10.43
N GLN A 99 -20.58 -9.72 10.28
CA GLN A 99 -19.99 -8.57 9.56
C GLN A 99 -18.92 -9.05 8.58
N PRO A 100 -18.74 -8.37 7.40
CA PRO A 100 -19.05 -6.97 7.15
C PRO A 100 -19.99 -6.73 5.93
N PHE A 101 -21.18 -6.15 6.13
CA PHE A 101 -21.92 -5.55 5.00
C PHE A 101 -22.74 -4.34 5.44
N ALA A 102 -22.50 -3.21 4.79
CA ALA A 102 -23.34 -2.02 4.87
C ALA A 102 -24.80 -2.27 4.39
N LEU A 103 -25.03 -3.31 3.56
CA LEU A 103 -26.36 -3.71 3.05
C LEU A 103 -27.25 -4.38 4.11
N LEU A 104 -26.68 -4.98 5.16
CA LEU A 104 -27.44 -5.63 6.25
C LEU A 104 -28.13 -4.62 7.17
N SER A 105 -27.83 -3.33 7.05
CA SER A 105 -28.51 -2.24 7.78
C SER A 105 -30.00 -2.10 7.44
N ILE A 106 -30.45 -2.61 6.29
CA ILE A 106 -31.87 -2.70 5.89
C ILE A 106 -32.58 -3.92 6.52
N PHE A 107 -31.84 -4.92 7.00
CA PHE A 107 -32.39 -6.17 7.52
C PHE A 107 -33.29 -5.99 8.74
N PRO A 108 -32.97 -5.15 9.76
CA PRO A 108 -33.88 -4.86 10.87
C PRO A 108 -35.16 -4.16 10.42
N PHE A 109 -35.09 -3.36 9.34
CA PHE A 109 -36.24 -2.67 8.77
C PHE A 109 -37.15 -3.65 8.00
N VAL A 110 -36.58 -4.50 7.15
CA VAL A 110 -37.31 -5.54 6.41
C VAL A 110 -37.87 -6.62 7.34
N PHE A 111 -37.10 -7.05 8.34
CA PHE A 111 -37.53 -8.01 9.35
C PHE A 111 -38.57 -7.40 10.30
N GLY A 112 -38.38 -6.14 10.71
CA GLY A 112 -39.37 -5.36 11.46
C GLY A 112 -40.67 -5.14 10.69
N LEU A 113 -40.62 -4.96 9.36
CA LEU A 113 -41.81 -4.86 8.51
C LEU A 113 -42.47 -6.23 8.21
N ALA A 114 -41.68 -7.30 8.09
CA ALA A 114 -42.18 -8.64 7.79
C ALA A 114 -42.75 -9.37 9.03
N PHE A 115 -42.20 -9.08 10.21
CA PHE A 115 -42.51 -9.78 11.46
C PHE A 115 -42.98 -8.87 12.61
N GLY A 116 -42.86 -7.54 12.48
CA GLY A 116 -43.43 -6.59 13.43
C GLY A 116 -44.95 -6.36 13.21
N PRO A 117 -45.73 -6.11 14.27
CA PRO A 117 -47.19 -6.06 14.24
C PRO A 117 -47.75 -4.68 13.88
N ILE A 118 -46.94 -3.70 13.44
CA ILE A 118 -47.44 -2.45 12.83
C ILE A 118 -47.83 -2.71 11.36
N ALA A 119 -48.40 -3.89 11.11
CA ALA A 119 -49.03 -4.24 9.85
C ALA A 119 -50.43 -3.64 9.88
N ALA A 120 -50.67 -2.60 9.07
CA ALA A 120 -52.03 -2.11 8.82
C ALA A 120 -52.95 -3.31 8.56
N ARG A 121 -54.06 -3.40 9.30
CA ARG A 121 -55.07 -4.45 9.13
C ARG A 121 -56.15 -3.96 8.18
N ASP A 122 -56.70 -4.84 7.36
CA ASP A 122 -57.83 -4.49 6.52
C ASP A 122 -59.13 -4.41 7.34
N ARG A 123 -60.23 -4.02 6.69
CA ARG A 123 -61.54 -3.93 7.34
C ARG A 123 -62.07 -5.28 7.86
N ALA A 124 -61.48 -6.41 7.45
CA ALA A 124 -61.82 -7.75 7.94
C ALA A 124 -60.91 -8.21 9.11
N GLY A 125 -59.96 -7.38 9.54
CA GLY A 125 -59.05 -7.67 10.65
C GLY A 125 -57.82 -8.50 10.26
N GLU A 126 -57.66 -8.80 8.98
CA GLU A 126 -56.51 -9.54 8.44
C GLU A 126 -55.30 -8.60 8.26
N PRO A 127 -54.07 -9.04 8.61
CA PRO A 127 -52.88 -8.21 8.44
C PRO A 127 -52.54 -8.03 6.94
N ILE A 128 -52.78 -6.82 6.40
CA ILE A 128 -52.55 -6.47 4.98
C ILE A 128 -51.08 -6.74 4.58
N MET A 129 -50.15 -6.49 5.49
CA MET A 129 -48.72 -6.49 5.18
C MET A 129 -48.10 -7.88 5.02
N ARG A 130 -48.65 -8.93 5.63
CA ARG A 130 -47.99 -10.25 5.64
C ARG A 130 -47.96 -10.92 4.26
N ARG A 131 -48.98 -10.69 3.42
CA ARG A 131 -49.09 -11.24 2.05
C ARG A 131 -48.20 -10.54 1.01
N ARG A 132 -47.79 -9.28 1.24
CA ARG A 132 -46.99 -8.49 0.28
C ARG A 132 -45.54 -8.29 0.73
N ILE A 133 -45.30 -8.09 2.03
CA ILE A 133 -43.98 -7.80 2.56
C ILE A 133 -43.14 -9.07 2.69
N VAL A 134 -43.70 -10.21 3.09
CA VAL A 134 -42.92 -11.46 3.18
C VAL A 134 -42.36 -11.90 1.81
N PRO A 135 -43.14 -11.88 0.71
CA PRO A 135 -42.59 -12.12 -0.62
C PRO A 135 -41.56 -11.06 -1.03
N ALA A 136 -41.81 -9.77 -0.79
CA ALA A 136 -40.86 -8.71 -1.13
C ALA A 136 -39.54 -8.82 -0.34
N ALA A 137 -39.61 -9.16 0.95
CA ALA A 137 -38.48 -9.43 1.82
C ALA A 137 -37.68 -10.65 1.33
N ALA A 138 -38.38 -11.73 0.95
CA ALA A 138 -37.76 -12.90 0.34
C ALA A 138 -37.11 -12.56 -1.00
N THR A 139 -37.72 -11.70 -1.83
CA THR A 139 -37.14 -11.20 -3.08
C THR A 139 -35.90 -10.34 -2.83
N VAL A 140 -35.87 -9.49 -1.82
CA VAL A 140 -34.68 -8.70 -1.45
C VAL A 140 -33.57 -9.59 -0.90
N LEU A 141 -33.90 -10.56 -0.04
CA LEU A 141 -32.94 -11.52 0.50
C LEU A 141 -32.31 -12.35 -0.63
N ALA A 142 -33.14 -12.89 -1.53
CA ALA A 142 -32.69 -13.72 -2.65
C ALA A 142 -32.01 -12.92 -3.77
N GLY A 143 -32.48 -11.70 -4.05
CA GLY A 143 -32.03 -10.88 -5.17
C GLY A 143 -30.87 -9.95 -4.86
N VAL A 144 -30.63 -9.64 -3.59
CA VAL A 144 -29.59 -8.67 -3.17
C VAL A 144 -28.64 -9.28 -2.16
N VAL A 145 -29.14 -9.88 -1.08
CA VAL A 145 -28.28 -10.33 0.04
C VAL A 145 -27.47 -11.57 -0.32
N LEU A 146 -28.12 -12.63 -0.81
CA LEU A 146 -27.42 -13.88 -1.17
C LEU A 146 -26.37 -13.66 -2.28
N PRO A 147 -26.66 -12.93 -3.38
CA PRO A 147 -25.64 -12.59 -4.38
C PRO A 147 -24.50 -11.76 -3.80
N SER A 148 -24.78 -10.81 -2.89
CA SER A 148 -23.73 -9.99 -2.26
C SER A 148 -22.83 -10.83 -1.34
N MET A 149 -23.38 -11.80 -0.60
CA MET A 149 -22.57 -12.74 0.19
C MET A 149 -21.72 -13.64 -0.69
N ALA A 150 -22.28 -14.16 -1.79
CA ALA A 150 -21.52 -14.96 -2.74
C ALA A 150 -20.35 -14.17 -3.34
N LEU A 151 -20.58 -12.91 -3.73
CA LEU A 151 -19.54 -12.01 -4.23
C LEU A 151 -18.44 -11.75 -3.20
N TYR A 152 -18.80 -11.53 -1.93
CA TYR A 152 -17.81 -11.36 -0.87
C TYR A 152 -16.93 -12.59 -0.69
N HIS A 153 -17.50 -13.80 -0.68
CA HIS A 153 -16.70 -15.01 -0.56
C HIS A 153 -15.77 -15.22 -1.76
N VAL A 154 -16.18 -14.79 -2.95
CA VAL A 154 -15.33 -14.79 -4.15
C VAL A 154 -14.17 -13.79 -3.98
N GLU A 155 -14.43 -12.58 -3.49
CA GLU A 155 -13.38 -11.57 -3.24
C GLU A 155 -12.43 -11.99 -2.10
N ALA A 156 -12.95 -12.52 -0.99
CA ALA A 156 -12.12 -13.01 0.11
C ALA A 156 -11.18 -14.13 -0.37
N ALA A 157 -11.71 -15.14 -1.08
CA ALA A 157 -10.90 -16.20 -1.64
C ALA A 157 -9.90 -15.70 -2.71
N ARG A 158 -10.17 -14.55 -3.34
CA ARG A 158 -9.25 -13.91 -4.27
C ARG A 158 -8.12 -13.18 -3.54
N VAL A 159 -8.41 -12.50 -2.44
CA VAL A 159 -7.40 -11.87 -1.56
C VAL A 159 -6.48 -12.95 -0.98
N ASP A 160 -7.03 -14.07 -0.50
CA ASP A 160 -6.24 -15.19 0.02
C ASP A 160 -5.30 -15.74 -1.07
N ARG A 161 -5.84 -16.02 -2.27
CA ARG A 161 -5.01 -16.45 -3.42
C ARG A 161 -3.93 -15.43 -3.79
N PHE A 162 -4.24 -14.15 -3.70
CA PHE A 162 -3.25 -13.09 -3.95
C PHE A 162 -2.13 -13.14 -2.91
N ALA A 163 -2.45 -13.23 -1.63
CA ALA A 163 -1.48 -13.31 -0.55
C ALA A 163 -0.58 -14.56 -0.69
N ASP A 164 -1.17 -15.73 -0.93
CA ASP A 164 -0.46 -16.99 -1.12
C ASP A 164 0.51 -16.93 -2.31
N THR A 165 0.05 -16.37 -3.44
CA THR A 165 0.89 -16.24 -4.64
C THR A 165 1.99 -15.19 -4.46
N LEU A 166 1.71 -14.10 -3.72
CA LEU A 166 2.70 -13.09 -3.40
C LEU A 166 3.79 -13.63 -2.45
N ASP A 167 3.43 -14.40 -1.41
CA ASP A 167 4.38 -15.01 -0.46
C ASP A 167 5.30 -16.06 -1.13
N ALA A 168 4.79 -16.77 -2.13
CA ALA A 168 5.57 -17.70 -2.92
C ALA A 168 6.74 -17.02 -3.68
N GLY A 169 6.62 -15.72 -3.99
CA GLY A 169 7.66 -14.92 -4.65
C GLY A 169 8.94 -14.83 -3.82
N PRO A 170 8.93 -14.17 -2.65
CA PRO A 170 10.06 -14.10 -1.74
C PRO A 170 10.59 -15.48 -1.32
N ALA A 171 9.72 -16.46 -1.12
CA ALA A 171 10.13 -17.82 -0.81
C ALA A 171 10.98 -18.44 -1.93
N ALA A 172 10.57 -18.24 -3.19
CA ALA A 172 11.33 -18.69 -4.35
C ALA A 172 12.64 -17.90 -4.52
N GLU A 173 12.65 -16.59 -4.31
CA GLU A 173 13.88 -15.76 -4.30
C GLU A 173 14.90 -16.28 -3.28
N ARG A 174 14.47 -16.58 -2.05
CA ARG A 174 15.34 -17.14 -0.99
C ARG A 174 15.95 -18.49 -1.38
N SER A 175 15.25 -19.26 -2.21
CA SER A 175 15.74 -20.54 -2.74
C SER A 175 16.61 -20.41 -4.00
N GLY A 176 16.74 -19.20 -4.56
CA GLY A 176 17.44 -18.94 -5.83
C GLY A 176 16.69 -19.43 -7.07
N ASP A 177 15.44 -19.87 -6.93
CA ASP A 177 14.58 -20.30 -8.04
C ASP A 177 13.88 -19.08 -8.67
N TRP A 178 14.67 -18.31 -9.43
CA TRP A 178 14.18 -17.11 -10.09
C TRP A 178 13.01 -17.37 -11.05
N PRO A 179 13.00 -18.43 -11.89
CA PRO A 179 11.86 -18.72 -12.76
C PRO A 179 10.56 -18.90 -11.98
N ARG A 180 10.59 -19.62 -10.87
CA ARG A 180 9.42 -19.80 -10.01
C ARG A 180 8.98 -18.48 -9.36
N ALA A 181 9.91 -17.65 -8.91
CA ALA A 181 9.60 -16.33 -8.37
C ALA A 181 8.89 -15.43 -9.41
N CYS A 182 9.35 -15.47 -10.66
CA CYS A 182 8.74 -14.73 -11.77
C CYS A 182 7.27 -15.15 -11.97
N VAL A 183 7.03 -16.46 -12.06
CA VAL A 183 5.67 -17.00 -12.21
C VAL A 183 4.77 -16.61 -11.04
N ALA A 184 5.29 -16.65 -9.81
CA ALA A 184 4.53 -16.28 -8.61
C ALA A 184 4.09 -14.80 -8.66
N TYR A 185 5.01 -13.88 -8.99
CA TYR A 185 4.66 -12.47 -9.12
C TYR A 185 3.78 -12.17 -10.34
N GLU A 186 3.91 -12.89 -11.45
CA GLU A 186 3.01 -12.76 -12.61
C GLU A 186 1.57 -13.17 -12.26
N GLN A 187 1.42 -14.27 -11.50
CA GLN A 187 0.13 -14.72 -10.99
C GLN A 187 -0.47 -13.71 -10.02
N ALA A 188 0.32 -13.22 -9.06
CA ALA A 188 -0.11 -12.19 -8.12
C ALA A 188 -0.52 -10.91 -8.85
N TYR A 189 0.25 -10.48 -9.86
CA TYR A 189 -0.06 -9.33 -10.70
C TYR A 189 -1.37 -9.51 -11.48
N ALA A 190 -1.59 -10.68 -12.10
CA ALA A 190 -2.82 -10.98 -12.83
C ALA A 190 -4.05 -10.94 -11.90
N ILE A 191 -3.92 -11.47 -10.67
CA ILE A 191 -4.97 -11.38 -9.66
C ILE A 191 -5.20 -9.92 -9.27
N ALA A 192 -4.15 -9.14 -9.01
CA ALA A 192 -4.23 -7.71 -8.68
C ALA A 192 -4.89 -6.87 -9.78
N GLN A 193 -4.59 -7.16 -11.05
CA GLN A 193 -5.12 -6.45 -12.22
C GLN A 193 -6.59 -6.78 -12.50
N SER A 194 -7.05 -8.00 -12.17
CA SER A 194 -8.42 -8.39 -12.47
C SER A 194 -9.44 -7.44 -11.82
N GLY A 195 -10.37 -6.89 -12.60
CA GLY A 195 -11.51 -6.16 -12.04
C GLY A 195 -12.64 -7.14 -11.77
N HIS A 196 -13.28 -7.07 -10.61
CA HIS A 196 -14.50 -7.85 -10.34
C HIS A 196 -15.71 -6.93 -10.26
N SER A 197 -16.74 -7.26 -11.03
CA SER A 197 -18.03 -6.56 -11.01
C SER A 197 -18.77 -6.90 -9.72
N THR A 198 -18.79 -5.95 -8.79
CA THR A 198 -19.66 -6.03 -7.61
C THR A 198 -21.01 -5.36 -7.92
N CYS A 199 -22.00 -5.56 -7.05
CA CYS A 199 -23.29 -4.84 -7.12
C CYS A 199 -23.14 -3.31 -6.97
N PHE A 200 -21.96 -2.81 -6.64
CA PHE A 200 -21.62 -1.39 -6.51
C PHE A 200 -20.63 -0.89 -7.59
N GLY A 201 -20.34 -1.69 -8.62
CA GLY A 201 -19.43 -1.37 -9.71
C GLY A 201 -18.23 -2.31 -9.81
N ASN A 202 -17.42 -2.15 -10.87
CA ASN A 202 -16.15 -2.85 -11.00
C ASN A 202 -15.17 -2.29 -9.97
N ARG A 203 -14.73 -3.12 -9.02
CA ARG A 203 -13.62 -2.78 -8.14
C ARG A 203 -12.41 -3.63 -8.48
N THR A 204 -11.25 -2.98 -8.60
CA THR A 204 -9.96 -3.67 -8.63
C THR A 204 -9.45 -3.87 -7.21
N LEU A 205 -8.49 -4.78 -7.01
CA LEU A 205 -7.79 -4.90 -5.72
C LEU A 205 -7.13 -3.58 -5.29
N ALA A 206 -6.85 -2.69 -6.25
CA ALA A 206 -6.28 -1.36 -6.00
C ALA A 206 -7.31 -0.33 -5.49
N ASP A 207 -8.62 -0.55 -5.72
CA ASP A 207 -9.70 0.35 -5.28
C ASP A 207 -10.26 -0.02 -3.90
N LEU A 208 -9.83 -1.16 -3.35
CA LEU A 208 -10.16 -1.50 -1.97
C LEU A 208 -9.33 -0.56 -1.10
N PRO A 209 -9.96 0.29 -0.25
CA PRO A 209 -9.20 1.11 0.67
C PRO A 209 -8.25 0.20 1.44
N HIS A 210 -7.05 0.67 1.73
CA HIS A 210 -6.06 -0.07 2.52
C HIS A 210 -6.76 -0.75 3.71
N PHE A 211 -7.74 -0.07 4.33
CA PHE A 211 -8.59 -0.54 5.43
C PHE A 211 -9.52 -1.75 5.16
N ASP A 212 -10.05 -1.94 3.94
CA ASP A 212 -10.91 -3.10 3.58
C ASP A 212 -10.07 -4.36 3.34
N ILE A 213 -8.81 -4.21 2.91
CA ILE A 213 -7.82 -5.31 2.86
C ILE A 213 -7.23 -5.55 4.27
N LEU A 214 -7.01 -4.49 5.05
CA LEU A 214 -6.42 -4.54 6.41
C LEU A 214 -7.33 -5.21 7.46
N GLN A 215 -8.64 -5.39 7.22
CA GLN A 215 -9.45 -6.24 8.12
C GLN A 215 -9.10 -7.74 8.00
N GLN A 216 -8.41 -8.15 6.93
CA GLN A 216 -7.92 -9.51 6.77
C GLN A 216 -6.39 -9.64 6.80
N VAL A 217 -5.60 -8.59 6.57
CA VAL A 217 -4.17 -8.79 6.26
C VAL A 217 -3.24 -7.84 7.03
N ALA A 218 -2.97 -8.18 8.30
CA ALA A 218 -1.69 -7.80 8.95
C ALA A 218 -0.48 -8.42 8.22
N GLU A 219 -0.73 -9.42 7.36
CA GLU A 219 0.28 -10.11 6.55
C GLU A 219 0.74 -9.30 5.34
N LEU A 220 0.02 -8.27 4.85
CA LEU A 220 0.38 -7.60 3.59
C LEU A 220 1.57 -6.67 3.82
N ASP A 221 1.58 -5.97 4.95
CA ASP A 221 2.73 -5.17 5.40
C ASP A 221 3.95 -6.08 5.65
N VAL A 222 3.73 -7.29 6.18
CA VAL A 222 4.78 -8.31 6.34
C VAL A 222 5.29 -8.77 4.97
N LEU A 223 4.41 -9.08 4.03
CA LEU A 223 4.75 -9.49 2.66
C LEU A 223 5.51 -8.39 1.93
N TYR A 224 5.07 -7.14 2.04
CA TYR A 224 5.71 -5.96 1.49
C TYR A 224 7.10 -5.75 2.08
N SER A 225 7.23 -5.90 3.40
CA SER A 225 8.53 -5.88 4.07
C SER A 225 9.45 -7.00 3.56
N GLN A 226 8.93 -8.22 3.32
CA GLN A 226 9.70 -9.33 2.75
C GLN A 226 10.21 -9.05 1.32
N ILE A 227 9.45 -8.33 0.49
CA ILE A 227 9.88 -7.86 -0.84
C ILE A 227 10.70 -6.56 -0.78
N GLY A 228 10.91 -6.01 0.41
CA GLY A 228 11.71 -4.81 0.64
C GLY A 228 11.03 -3.52 0.20
N ILE A 229 9.70 -3.47 0.30
CA ILE A 229 8.88 -2.25 0.23
C ILE A 229 8.71 -1.71 1.64
N THR A 230 9.12 -0.48 1.83
CA THR A 230 8.97 0.34 3.03
C THR A 230 8.17 1.62 2.75
N SER A 231 7.96 1.98 1.48
CA SER A 231 7.06 3.05 1.06
C SER A 231 5.61 2.76 1.48
N GLU A 232 4.97 3.72 2.13
CA GLU A 232 3.55 3.65 2.51
C GLU A 232 2.65 3.85 1.29
N GLY A 233 1.47 3.22 1.29
CA GLY A 233 0.43 3.45 0.28
C GLY A 233 0.72 2.84 -1.10
N VAL A 234 1.64 1.88 -1.19
CA VAL A 234 1.92 1.15 -2.43
C VAL A 234 0.79 0.16 -2.73
N ALA A 235 0.12 0.35 -3.87
CA ALA A 235 -0.96 -0.55 -4.28
C ALA A 235 -0.43 -1.97 -4.59
N PRO A 236 -1.24 -3.04 -4.38
CA PRO A 236 -0.85 -4.42 -4.65
C PRO A 236 -0.31 -4.66 -6.06
N ARG A 237 -0.94 -4.05 -7.06
CA ARG A 237 -0.52 -4.12 -8.46
C ARG A 237 0.91 -3.57 -8.65
N THR A 238 1.18 -2.42 -8.04
CA THR A 238 2.49 -1.75 -8.08
C THR A 238 3.55 -2.58 -7.36
N ALA A 239 3.22 -3.16 -6.21
CA ALA A 239 4.12 -4.04 -5.46
C ALA A 239 4.53 -5.28 -6.28
N CYS A 240 3.58 -5.91 -7.00
CA CYS A 240 3.86 -7.04 -7.89
C CYS A 240 4.77 -6.65 -9.06
N LEU A 241 4.53 -5.49 -9.70
CA LEU A 241 5.40 -4.99 -10.78
C LEU A 241 6.84 -4.76 -10.30
N TYR A 242 7.01 -4.22 -9.10
CA TYR A 242 8.33 -4.10 -8.48
C TYR A 242 8.99 -5.46 -8.19
N GLY A 243 8.24 -6.42 -7.66
CA GLY A 243 8.72 -7.80 -7.47
C GLY A 243 9.17 -8.44 -8.79
N LEU A 244 8.37 -8.29 -9.85
CA LEU A 244 8.72 -8.76 -11.20
C LEU A 244 9.98 -8.10 -11.73
N GLY A 245 10.09 -6.78 -11.61
CA GLY A 245 11.27 -6.03 -12.03
C GLY A 245 12.54 -6.53 -11.35
N ARG A 246 12.48 -6.74 -10.03
CA ARG A 246 13.61 -7.29 -9.24
C ARG A 246 14.00 -8.70 -9.69
N VAL A 247 13.04 -9.58 -9.92
CA VAL A 247 13.32 -10.95 -10.36
C VAL A 247 13.87 -10.97 -11.79
N CYS A 248 13.31 -10.17 -12.71
CA CYS A 248 13.83 -10.05 -14.06
C CYS A 248 15.26 -9.53 -14.07
N HIS A 249 15.57 -8.54 -13.21
CA HIS A 249 16.94 -8.05 -13.01
C HIS A 249 17.88 -9.17 -12.55
N ALA A 250 17.48 -9.95 -11.54
CA ALA A 250 18.28 -11.07 -11.04
C ALA A 250 18.49 -12.18 -12.08
N GLN A 251 17.56 -12.34 -13.03
CA GLN A 251 17.68 -13.25 -14.17
C GLN A 251 18.54 -12.70 -15.32
N GLY A 252 18.98 -11.44 -15.26
CA GLY A 252 19.67 -10.76 -16.36
C GLY A 252 18.75 -10.32 -17.51
N ARG A 253 17.43 -10.40 -17.35
CA ARG A 253 16.42 -9.89 -18.30
C ARG A 253 16.21 -8.40 -18.07
N PHE A 254 17.24 -7.61 -18.37
CA PHE A 254 17.26 -6.21 -17.96
C PHE A 254 16.26 -5.31 -18.68
N ASP A 255 15.96 -5.56 -19.95
CA ASP A 255 14.98 -4.76 -20.70
C ASP A 255 13.58 -4.89 -20.09
N GLU A 256 13.20 -6.12 -19.77
CA GLU A 256 11.91 -6.40 -19.11
C GLU A 256 11.90 -5.93 -17.66
N ALA A 257 13.03 -6.04 -16.95
CA ALA A 257 13.15 -5.48 -15.61
C ALA A 257 12.89 -3.96 -15.63
N ALA A 258 13.48 -3.24 -16.58
CA ALA A 258 13.26 -1.81 -16.75
C ALA A 258 11.79 -1.51 -17.07
N GLU A 259 11.18 -2.22 -18.02
CA GLU A 259 9.76 -2.06 -18.38
C GLU A 259 8.83 -2.23 -17.17
N ARG A 260 8.99 -3.30 -16.39
CA ARG A 260 8.11 -3.54 -15.21
C ARG A 260 8.34 -2.52 -14.09
N LEU A 261 9.56 -2.02 -13.94
CA LEU A 261 9.88 -0.98 -12.95
C LEU A 261 9.36 0.40 -13.38
N GLU A 262 9.41 0.71 -14.68
CA GLU A 262 8.79 1.90 -15.27
C GLU A 262 7.27 1.86 -15.10
N ASP A 263 6.61 0.73 -15.40
CA ASP A 263 5.19 0.52 -15.13
C ASP A 263 4.83 0.75 -13.65
N ALA A 264 5.68 0.28 -12.73
CA ALA A 264 5.48 0.50 -11.29
C ALA A 264 5.57 1.99 -10.92
N LEU A 265 6.50 2.73 -11.54
CA LEU A 265 6.67 4.15 -11.31
C LEU A 265 5.58 5.01 -11.97
N ASP A 266 5.00 4.55 -13.07
CA ASP A 266 3.83 5.20 -13.69
C ASP A 266 2.60 5.10 -12.78
N LEU A 267 2.43 3.97 -12.09
CA LEU A 267 1.36 3.79 -11.11
C LEU A 267 1.66 4.50 -9.78
N ALA A 268 2.92 4.56 -9.38
CA ALA A 268 3.35 5.20 -8.14
C ALA A 268 4.65 6.00 -8.35
N PRO A 269 4.55 7.27 -8.77
CA PRO A 269 5.73 8.11 -9.02
C PRO A 269 6.61 8.32 -7.78
N GLY A 270 6.03 8.20 -6.57
CA GLY A 270 6.75 8.28 -5.30
C GLY A 270 7.40 6.98 -4.84
N PHE A 271 7.36 5.90 -5.63
CA PHE A 271 7.85 4.58 -5.20
C PHE A 271 9.38 4.47 -5.31
N CYS A 272 10.05 4.88 -4.24
CA CYS A 272 11.50 5.10 -4.22
C CYS A 272 12.31 3.80 -4.39
N GLU A 273 11.80 2.67 -3.93
CA GLU A 273 12.45 1.35 -4.07
C GLU A 273 12.42 0.85 -5.50
N ALA A 274 11.31 1.05 -6.23
CA ALA A 274 11.24 0.77 -7.65
C ALA A 274 12.21 1.67 -8.44
N ARG A 275 12.32 2.94 -8.05
CA ARG A 275 13.28 3.86 -8.67
C ARG A 275 14.73 3.46 -8.45
N PHE A 276 15.09 3.04 -7.23
CA PHE A 276 16.41 2.50 -6.94
C PHE A 276 16.69 1.22 -7.74
N ALA A 277 15.74 0.28 -7.81
CA ALA A 277 15.89 -0.93 -8.60
C ALA A 277 16.03 -0.65 -10.11
N LEU A 278 15.37 0.40 -10.61
CA LEU A 278 15.50 0.85 -12.00
C LEU A 278 16.91 1.41 -12.25
N ALA A 279 17.46 2.18 -11.30
CA ALA A 279 18.82 2.68 -11.38
C ALA A 279 19.86 1.54 -11.45
N GLU A 280 19.72 0.51 -10.61
CA GLU A 280 20.56 -0.70 -10.67
C GLU A 280 20.42 -1.44 -12.01
N THR A 281 19.20 -1.49 -12.55
CA THR A 281 18.93 -2.13 -13.85
C THR A 281 19.57 -1.36 -14.99
N TYR A 282 19.44 -0.03 -15.03
CA TYR A 282 20.13 0.79 -16.02
C TYR A 282 21.65 0.69 -15.89
N TRP A 283 22.17 0.61 -14.66
CA TRP A 283 23.59 0.39 -14.40
C TRP A 283 24.07 -0.92 -15.04
N ALA A 284 23.33 -2.02 -14.84
CA ALA A 284 23.68 -3.34 -15.37
C ALA A 284 23.71 -3.39 -16.90
N VAL A 285 22.89 -2.59 -17.59
CA VAL A 285 22.84 -2.48 -19.07
C VAL A 285 23.85 -1.46 -19.60
N GLY A 286 24.57 -0.75 -18.73
CA GLY A 286 25.53 0.30 -19.12
C GLY A 286 24.89 1.64 -19.51
N ARG A 287 23.59 1.83 -19.21
CA ARG A 287 22.87 3.09 -19.37
C ARG A 287 23.18 4.03 -18.19
N PHE A 288 24.44 4.42 -18.04
CA PHE A 288 24.93 5.12 -16.86
C PHE A 288 24.27 6.49 -16.62
N ASN A 289 23.98 7.25 -17.67
CA ASN A 289 23.30 8.55 -17.52
C ASN A 289 21.92 8.39 -16.89
N ASP A 290 21.15 7.40 -17.35
CA ASP A 290 19.81 7.11 -16.83
C ASP A 290 19.89 6.56 -15.40
N ALA A 291 20.90 5.72 -15.12
CA ALA A 291 21.17 5.24 -13.77
C ALA A 291 21.47 6.38 -12.79
N VAL A 292 22.29 7.36 -13.19
CA VAL A 292 22.65 8.52 -12.37
C VAL A 292 21.42 9.35 -12.03
N GLU A 293 20.57 9.64 -13.02
CA GLU A 293 19.32 10.38 -12.78
C GLU A 293 18.38 9.62 -11.83
N ALA A 294 18.24 8.31 -12.03
CA ALA A 294 17.39 7.47 -11.19
C ALA A 294 17.92 7.36 -9.75
N TYR A 295 19.24 7.21 -9.56
CA TYR A 295 19.86 7.23 -8.23
C TYR A 295 19.70 8.58 -7.55
N SER A 296 19.91 9.71 -8.25
CA SER A 296 19.73 11.03 -7.64
C SER A 296 18.32 11.20 -7.09
N ARG A 297 17.31 10.86 -7.89
CA ARG A 297 15.91 10.92 -7.46
C ARG A 297 15.56 9.90 -6.36
N ALA A 298 16.27 8.77 -6.30
CA ALA A 298 16.12 7.80 -5.21
C ALA A 298 16.81 8.24 -3.90
N ALA A 299 17.88 9.03 -4.00
CA ALA A 299 18.57 9.62 -2.84
C ALA A 299 17.70 10.69 -2.16
N ASP A 300 16.88 11.41 -2.91
CA ASP A 300 15.93 12.40 -2.38
C ASP A 300 14.77 11.76 -1.58
N CYS A 301 14.65 10.44 -1.60
CA CYS A 301 13.60 9.66 -0.95
C CYS A 301 14.05 9.01 0.37
N SER A 302 13.36 9.32 1.47
CA SER A 302 13.75 8.93 2.82
C SER A 302 13.71 7.43 3.22
N PRO A 303 13.24 6.47 2.40
CA PRO A 303 13.53 5.05 2.69
C PRO A 303 14.75 4.48 1.94
N ARG A 304 15.27 5.16 0.90
CA ARG A 304 16.36 4.64 0.05
C ARG A 304 17.58 5.55 -0.04
N ALA A 305 17.58 6.70 0.64
CA ALA A 305 18.73 7.58 0.76
C ALA A 305 19.99 6.82 1.22
N GLU A 306 19.94 6.13 2.35
CA GLU A 306 21.09 5.39 2.90
C GLU A 306 21.61 4.31 1.95
N ARG A 307 20.71 3.53 1.31
CA ARG A 307 21.12 2.51 0.34
C ARG A 307 21.73 3.11 -0.92
N THR A 308 21.22 4.26 -1.34
CA THR A 308 21.77 4.99 -2.49
C THR A 308 23.15 5.56 -2.17
N GLU A 309 23.33 6.12 -0.98
CA GLU A 309 24.64 6.59 -0.51
C GLU A 309 25.64 5.44 -0.39
N ALA A 310 25.24 4.31 0.18
CA ALA A 310 26.10 3.12 0.26
C ALA A 310 26.51 2.62 -1.14
N ARG A 311 25.58 2.68 -2.11
CA ARG A 311 25.89 2.34 -3.50
C ARG A 311 26.86 3.32 -4.13
N ILE A 312 26.69 4.63 -3.92
CA ILE A 312 27.62 5.66 -4.40
C ILE A 312 29.03 5.45 -3.83
N ALA A 313 29.13 5.19 -2.53
CA ALA A 313 30.40 4.88 -1.88
C ALA A 313 31.06 3.63 -2.49
N GLN A 314 30.29 2.56 -2.70
CA GLN A 314 30.80 1.35 -3.36
C GLN A 314 31.32 1.65 -4.77
N LEU A 315 30.61 2.46 -5.56
CA LEU A 315 31.04 2.86 -6.91
C LEU A 315 32.33 3.70 -6.88
N ALA A 316 32.50 4.56 -5.89
CA ALA A 316 33.69 5.38 -5.69
C ALA A 316 34.95 4.57 -5.36
N GLU A 317 34.77 3.41 -4.72
CA GLU A 317 35.85 2.48 -4.34
C GLU A 317 36.16 1.42 -5.41
N MET A 318 35.34 1.29 -6.46
CA MET A 318 35.59 0.30 -7.52
C MET A 318 36.88 0.63 -8.29
N GLN A 319 37.61 -0.40 -8.73
CA GLN A 319 38.81 -0.21 -9.56
C GLN A 319 38.50 0.38 -10.95
N ASP A 320 37.26 0.22 -11.43
CA ASP A 320 36.84 0.72 -12.74
C ASP A 320 36.76 2.27 -12.72
N PRO A 321 37.59 2.98 -13.50
CA PRO A 321 37.56 4.44 -13.59
C PRO A 321 36.20 5.00 -14.02
N ARG A 322 35.42 4.23 -14.80
CA ARG A 322 34.08 4.65 -15.22
C ARG A 322 33.11 4.64 -14.05
N ALA A 323 33.13 3.58 -13.24
CA ALA A 323 32.28 3.48 -12.05
C ALA A 323 32.54 4.63 -11.07
N ARG A 324 33.83 4.92 -10.82
CA ARG A 324 34.25 6.05 -9.98
C ARG A 324 33.81 7.40 -10.55
N LEU A 325 33.88 7.57 -11.88
CA LEU A 325 33.44 8.80 -12.53
C LEU A 325 31.93 9.04 -12.38
N GLU A 326 31.12 8.00 -12.51
CA GLU A 326 29.66 8.13 -12.30
C GLU A 326 29.33 8.40 -10.82
N ALA A 327 30.09 7.82 -9.88
CA ALA A 327 29.98 8.17 -8.46
C ALA A 327 30.27 9.66 -8.21
N ALA A 328 31.34 10.20 -8.82
CA ALA A 328 31.66 11.62 -8.74
C ALA A 328 30.56 12.51 -9.34
N ARG A 329 29.87 12.06 -10.41
CA ARG A 329 28.72 12.80 -10.96
C ARG A 329 27.52 12.80 -10.02
N LEU A 330 27.24 11.69 -9.34
CA LEU A 330 26.19 11.60 -8.32
C LEU A 330 26.47 12.53 -7.13
N LEU A 331 27.70 12.48 -6.59
CA LEU A 331 28.14 13.34 -5.50
C LEU A 331 28.08 14.82 -5.89
N ARG A 332 28.44 15.15 -7.14
CA ARG A 332 28.30 16.50 -7.68
C ARG A 332 26.85 16.97 -7.70
N GLN A 333 25.88 16.14 -8.10
CA GLN A 333 24.46 16.51 -8.08
C GLN A 333 23.97 16.78 -6.66
N GLN A 334 24.52 16.07 -5.68
CA GLN A 334 24.26 16.28 -4.25
C GLN A 334 25.02 17.48 -3.64
N GLY A 335 25.89 18.14 -4.42
CA GLY A 335 26.71 19.26 -3.93
C GLY A 335 27.88 18.86 -3.01
N ARG A 336 28.21 17.56 -2.94
CA ARG A 336 29.28 17.00 -2.08
C ARG A 336 30.66 17.16 -2.72
N TRP A 337 31.06 18.41 -2.97
CA TRP A 337 32.30 18.75 -3.67
C TRP A 337 33.59 18.18 -3.06
N PRO A 338 33.77 18.07 -1.72
CA PRO A 338 34.99 17.49 -1.16
C PRO A 338 35.24 16.05 -1.64
N GLU A 339 34.21 15.23 -1.71
CA GLU A 339 34.32 13.83 -2.19
C GLU A 339 34.49 13.76 -3.72
N VAL A 340 33.90 14.72 -4.45
CA VAL A 340 34.14 14.86 -5.89
C VAL A 340 35.61 15.15 -6.18
N VAL A 341 36.25 16.02 -5.39
CA VAL A 341 37.68 16.36 -5.55
C VAL A 341 38.54 15.12 -5.32
N GLU A 342 38.31 14.38 -4.23
CA GLU A 342 39.08 13.19 -3.90
C GLU A 342 39.04 12.14 -5.02
N ILE A 343 37.83 11.85 -5.53
CA ILE A 343 37.67 10.88 -6.63
C ILE A 343 38.27 11.43 -7.92
N ALA A 344 38.03 12.70 -8.24
CA ALA A 344 38.51 13.31 -9.48
C ALA A 344 40.05 13.36 -9.52
N GLN A 345 40.72 13.77 -8.44
CA GLN A 345 42.19 13.75 -8.33
C GLN A 345 42.75 12.35 -8.55
N ALA A 346 42.21 11.36 -7.84
CA ALA A 346 42.64 9.97 -8.01
C ALA A 346 42.40 9.41 -9.42
N LEU A 347 41.50 10.01 -10.20
CA LEU A 347 41.24 9.68 -11.62
C LEU A 347 42.04 10.52 -12.61
N VAL A 348 42.61 11.66 -12.20
CA VAL A 348 43.56 12.43 -13.01
C VAL A 348 44.95 11.79 -12.96
N ASP A 349 45.30 11.16 -11.84
CA ASP A 349 46.62 10.55 -11.62
C ASP A 349 46.86 9.21 -12.33
N ILE A 350 45.85 8.63 -12.99
CA ILE A 350 46.01 7.38 -13.75
C ILE A 350 46.64 7.63 -15.14
N ASP A 351 47.31 6.63 -15.70
CA ASP A 351 48.04 6.73 -16.99
C ASP A 351 47.19 7.23 -18.18
N SER A 352 45.87 7.04 -18.13
CA SER A 352 44.92 7.53 -19.14
C SER A 352 43.70 8.12 -18.45
N PRO A 353 43.79 9.38 -18.00
CA PRO A 353 42.75 10.00 -17.21
C PRO A 353 41.50 10.24 -18.06
N PRO A 354 40.28 10.03 -17.53
CA PRO A 354 39.08 10.41 -18.23
C PRO A 354 39.03 11.94 -18.31
N ALA A 355 38.85 12.51 -19.51
CA ALA A 355 38.72 13.97 -19.69
C ALA A 355 37.65 14.59 -18.78
N GLN A 356 36.61 13.80 -18.49
CA GLN A 356 35.54 14.20 -17.58
C GLN A 356 36.00 14.38 -16.12
N ALA A 357 37.01 13.61 -15.67
CA ALA A 357 37.58 13.75 -14.32
C ALA A 357 38.35 15.07 -14.19
N CYS A 358 39.18 15.40 -15.18
CA CYS A 358 39.85 16.70 -15.27
C CYS A 358 38.82 17.85 -15.29
N PHE A 359 37.73 17.69 -16.05
CA PHE A 359 36.65 18.67 -16.05
C PHE A 359 35.99 18.82 -14.67
N LEU A 360 35.67 17.72 -13.96
CA LEU A 360 35.07 17.77 -12.63
C LEU A 360 36.00 18.42 -11.61
N LEU A 361 37.30 18.12 -11.65
CA LEU A 361 38.30 18.75 -10.79
C LEU A 361 38.40 20.25 -11.07
N GLY A 362 38.42 20.65 -12.35
CA GLY A 362 38.41 22.07 -12.72
C GLY A 362 37.19 22.83 -12.20
N VAL A 363 35.99 22.21 -12.22
CA VAL A 363 34.78 22.81 -11.63
C VAL A 363 34.91 22.95 -10.12
N ALA A 364 35.48 21.95 -9.44
CA ALA A 364 35.67 22.01 -8.00
C ALA A 364 36.67 23.11 -7.58
N GLU A 365 37.79 23.24 -8.29
CA GLU A 365 38.78 24.32 -8.07
C GLU A 365 38.21 25.72 -8.34
N GLU A 366 37.34 25.84 -9.34
CA GLU A 366 36.65 27.11 -9.62
C GLU A 366 35.72 27.50 -8.46
N ILE A 367 35.04 26.52 -7.85
CA ILE A 367 34.18 26.72 -6.67
C ILE A 367 35.00 27.10 -5.44
N ASP A 368 36.18 26.51 -5.26
CA ASP A 368 37.08 26.79 -4.14
C ASP A 368 37.84 28.12 -4.28
N GLY A 369 37.75 28.77 -5.44
CA GLY A 369 38.36 30.08 -5.69
C GLY A 369 39.78 30.03 -6.26
N HIS A 370 40.17 28.91 -6.88
CA HIS A 370 41.47 28.71 -7.53
C HIS A 370 41.34 28.73 -9.07
N PRO A 371 41.13 29.90 -9.71
CA PRO A 371 40.81 29.99 -11.13
C PRO A 371 41.96 29.53 -12.05
N GLU A 372 43.22 29.66 -11.63
CA GLU A 372 44.37 29.19 -12.43
C GLU A 372 44.48 27.66 -12.42
N ALA A 373 44.27 27.02 -11.27
CA ALA A 373 44.20 25.56 -11.17
C ALA A 373 43.02 25.01 -11.98
N ALA A 374 41.85 25.66 -11.87
CA ALA A 374 40.68 25.32 -12.68
C ALA A 374 40.96 25.42 -14.19
N ARG A 375 41.63 26.49 -14.63
CA ARG A 375 42.02 26.69 -16.03
C ARG A 375 42.96 25.59 -16.53
N GLU A 376 43.93 25.18 -15.72
CA GLU A 376 44.83 24.07 -16.07
C GLU A 376 44.06 22.77 -16.29
N GLN A 377 43.15 22.43 -15.38
CA GLN A 377 42.35 21.21 -15.48
C GLN A 377 41.38 21.22 -16.67
N TYR A 378 40.75 22.36 -16.96
CA TYR A 378 39.90 22.49 -18.15
C TYR A 378 40.70 22.38 -19.45
N ARG A 379 41.93 22.90 -19.49
CA ARG A 379 42.83 22.75 -20.65
C ARG A 379 43.17 21.28 -20.86
N HIS A 380 43.55 20.59 -19.79
CA HIS A 380 43.85 19.16 -19.84
C HIS A 380 42.64 18.35 -20.34
N ALA A 381 41.42 18.65 -19.86
CA ALA A 381 40.20 18.02 -20.36
C ALA A 381 39.98 18.24 -21.88
N ALA A 382 40.27 19.45 -22.38
CA ALA A 382 40.15 19.79 -23.80
C ALA A 382 41.25 19.17 -24.67
N GLU A 383 42.45 18.96 -24.13
CA GLU A 383 43.53 18.26 -24.83
C GLU A 383 43.22 16.77 -25.01
N LEU A 384 42.68 16.14 -23.96
CA LEU A 384 42.26 14.73 -24.00
C LEU A 384 41.08 14.51 -24.96
N VAL A 385 40.11 15.43 -24.96
CA VAL A 385 38.95 15.41 -25.85
C VAL A 385 38.74 16.81 -26.45
N PRO A 386 39.26 17.07 -27.67
CA PRO A 386 39.15 18.37 -28.33
C PRO A 386 37.71 18.86 -28.56
N THR A 387 36.74 17.94 -28.55
CA THR A 387 35.31 18.23 -28.69
C THR A 387 34.60 18.43 -27.33
N HIS A 388 35.33 18.53 -26.22
CA HIS A 388 34.76 18.72 -24.89
C HIS A 388 34.24 20.16 -24.70
N TYR A 389 33.10 20.46 -25.31
CA TYR A 389 32.49 21.79 -25.41
C TYR A 389 32.39 22.53 -24.06
N ARG A 390 31.99 21.83 -23.00
CA ARG A 390 31.85 22.45 -21.66
C ARG A 390 33.18 22.92 -21.07
N ALA A 391 34.28 22.25 -21.38
CA ALA A 391 35.60 22.64 -20.90
C ALA A 391 36.09 23.87 -21.68
N ALA A 392 35.92 23.87 -23.01
CA ALA A 392 36.23 25.02 -23.87
C ALA A 392 35.46 26.28 -23.44
N GLN A 393 34.15 26.14 -23.19
CA GLN A 393 33.32 27.26 -22.74
C GLN A 393 33.78 27.85 -21.39
N ARG A 394 34.18 26.98 -20.44
CA ARG A 394 34.69 27.42 -19.13
C ARG A 394 36.07 28.08 -19.25
N LEU A 395 36.94 27.59 -20.12
CA LEU A 395 38.23 28.22 -20.43
C LEU A 395 38.07 29.63 -20.99
N GLU A 396 37.15 29.81 -21.94
CA GLU A 396 36.85 31.13 -22.51
C GLU A 396 36.32 32.09 -21.45
N ALA A 397 35.43 31.60 -20.56
CA ALA A 397 34.84 32.40 -19.48
C ALA A 397 35.89 32.87 -18.45
N LEU A 398 36.91 32.07 -18.17
CA LEU A 398 38.01 32.43 -17.28
C LEU A 398 39.00 33.42 -17.93
N GLY A 399 38.86 33.76 -19.22
CA GLY A 399 39.74 34.68 -19.96
C GLY A 399 41.12 34.10 -20.26
N SER A 400 42.02 34.92 -20.84
CA SER A 400 43.47 34.63 -20.89
C SER A 400 44.16 35.27 -19.67
N PRO A 401 45.29 34.72 -19.17
CA PRO A 401 46.05 35.35 -18.09
C PRO A 401 46.54 36.76 -18.46
#